data_AF-A0A1Q9CQ79-F1
#
_entry.id   AF-A0A1Q9CQ79-F1
#
_cell.length_a   1.000
_cell.length_b   1.000
_cell.length_c   1.000
_cell.angle_alpha   90.00
_cell.angle_beta   90.00
_cell.angle_gamma   90.00
#
_symmetry.space_group_name_H-M   'P 1'
#
loop_
_entity.id
_entity.type
_entity.pdbx_description
1 polymer ?
#
loop_
_entity_poly.entity_id
_entity_poly.type
_entity_poly.pdbx_seq_one_letter_code
_entity_poly.pdbx_strand_id
1 'polypeptide(L)'
;MKDVTWWRTSFVNCQDASSIANPYLSEKYRALNYLRKMEPEELEMLRNTTLGTRVVEGCTLRAAISGVGGAGLGLLMGGFLHTMQPPPNIDTSLSTMEQIRQSYKGFGQACVRMSRNFAKVGVVFAGVECFFERERACRDLPNAILSGCVTGGVLAFQGGPTGMALGCAGFAAFSGVIETLMDH
;
A
#
# COMPACT_ATOMS: atom_id res chain seq x y z
N MET A 1 -11.97 -15.93 21.08
CA MET A 1 -12.06 -16.81 19.88
C MET A 1 -13.39 -16.50 19.22
N LYS A 2 -13.41 -15.61 18.21
CA LYS A 2 -14.61 -15.33 17.39
C LYS A 2 -14.57 -16.27 16.18
N ASP A 3 -15.72 -16.85 15.89
CA ASP A 3 -15.87 -18.11 15.17
C ASP A 3 -15.45 -18.08 13.70
N VAL A 4 -14.97 -19.25 13.23
CA VAL A 4 -14.65 -19.57 11.82
C VAL A 4 -15.87 -19.40 10.90
N THR A 5 -17.08 -19.29 11.46
CA THR A 5 -18.31 -18.95 10.73
C THR A 5 -18.33 -17.52 10.19
N TRP A 6 -17.61 -16.57 10.79
CA TRP A 6 -17.52 -15.20 10.27
C TRP A 6 -16.82 -15.13 8.90
N TRP A 7 -15.83 -16.00 8.64
CA TRP A 7 -15.19 -16.13 7.34
C TRP A 7 -16.17 -16.57 6.24
N ARG A 8 -17.14 -17.41 6.58
CA ARG A 8 -18.12 -17.92 5.61
C ARG A 8 -19.21 -16.88 5.30
N THR A 9 -19.57 -16.01 6.24
CA THR A 9 -20.52 -14.90 6.01
C THR A 9 -19.88 -13.69 5.32
N SER A 10 -18.62 -13.34 5.63
CA SER A 10 -17.93 -12.21 4.99
C SER A 10 -17.54 -12.50 3.54
N PHE A 11 -17.31 -13.77 3.16
CA PHE A 11 -17.15 -14.15 1.75
C PHE A 11 -18.45 -14.03 0.93
N VAL A 12 -19.63 -14.19 1.57
CA VAL A 12 -20.94 -14.13 0.89
C VAL A 12 -21.44 -12.68 0.75
N ASN A 13 -21.08 -11.78 1.67
CA ASN A 13 -21.56 -10.39 1.67
C ASN A 13 -21.01 -9.52 0.52
N CYS A 14 -19.97 -10.00 -0.18
CA CYS A 14 -19.42 -9.33 -1.36
C CYS A 14 -19.85 -9.94 -2.69
N GLN A 15 -20.77 -10.90 -2.65
CA GLN A 15 -21.50 -11.35 -3.82
C GLN A 15 -22.60 -10.34 -4.25
N ASP A 16 -22.89 -9.31 -3.43
CA ASP A 16 -23.97 -8.34 -3.68
C ASP A 16 -23.53 -7.03 -4.38
N ALA A 17 -22.38 -7.03 -5.06
CA ALA A 17 -22.03 -5.94 -5.98
C ALA A 17 -22.63 -6.18 -7.39
N SER A 18 -23.96 -6.31 -7.49
CA SER A 18 -24.89 -5.98 -8.62
C SER A 18 -24.44 -5.98 -10.12
N SER A 19 -23.29 -6.55 -10.48
CA SER A 19 -22.62 -6.30 -11.77
C SER A 19 -22.58 -7.51 -12.71
N ILE A 20 -23.05 -8.69 -12.27
CA ILE A 20 -23.20 -9.86 -13.15
C ILE A 20 -24.63 -10.01 -13.68
N ALA A 21 -25.64 -9.37 -13.08
CA ALA A 21 -27.03 -9.58 -13.45
C ALA A 21 -27.59 -8.60 -14.51
N ASN A 22 -26.98 -7.43 -14.72
CA ASN A 22 -27.46 -6.49 -15.75
C ASN A 22 -26.41 -5.43 -16.19
N PRO A 23 -25.93 -5.45 -17.45
CA PRO A 23 -24.98 -4.45 -17.96
C PRO A 23 -25.54 -3.01 -17.99
N TYR A 24 -26.87 -2.83 -18.00
CA TYR A 24 -27.54 -1.52 -17.99
C TYR A 24 -27.54 -0.81 -16.63
N LEU A 25 -27.24 -1.51 -15.53
CA LEU A 25 -27.16 -0.94 -14.18
C LEU A 25 -25.72 -0.68 -13.72
N SER A 26 -24.75 -0.86 -14.61
CA SER A 26 -23.36 -0.45 -14.35
C SER A 26 -23.32 1.02 -13.92
N GLU A 27 -22.48 1.35 -12.93
CA GLU A 27 -22.26 2.72 -12.48
C GLU A 27 -22.00 3.68 -13.64
N LYS A 28 -21.35 3.19 -14.72
CA LYS A 28 -21.15 3.98 -15.95
C LYS A 28 -22.48 4.46 -16.57
N TYR A 29 -23.48 3.59 -16.69
CA TYR A 29 -24.79 3.94 -17.26
C TYR A 29 -25.61 4.82 -16.33
N ARG A 30 -25.57 4.55 -15.01
CA ARG A 30 -26.26 5.37 -14.01
C ARG A 30 -25.66 6.79 -13.97
N ALA A 31 -24.34 6.91 -13.91
CA ALA A 31 -23.64 8.20 -13.93
C ALA A 31 -23.89 8.98 -15.23
N LEU A 32 -23.86 8.34 -16.39
CA LEU A 32 -24.17 9.01 -17.67
C LEU A 32 -25.60 9.57 -17.71
N ASN A 33 -26.57 8.86 -17.14
CA ASN A 33 -27.95 9.35 -17.04
C ASN A 33 -28.10 10.53 -16.07
N TYR A 34 -27.29 10.58 -15.00
CA TYR A 34 -27.23 11.72 -14.08
C TYR A 34 -26.52 12.93 -14.70
N LEU A 35 -25.39 12.72 -15.40
CA LEU A 35 -24.65 13.78 -16.10
C LEU A 35 -25.50 14.44 -17.19
N ARG A 36 -26.35 13.67 -17.88
CA ARG A 36 -27.31 14.20 -18.86
C ARG A 36 -28.38 15.10 -18.24
N LYS A 37 -28.64 14.98 -16.93
CA LYS A 37 -29.67 15.75 -16.20
C LYS A 37 -29.13 16.98 -15.48
N MET A 38 -27.81 17.15 -15.34
CA MET A 38 -27.21 18.30 -14.64
C MET A 38 -27.02 19.51 -15.56
N GLU A 39 -27.17 20.71 -14.99
CA GLU A 39 -26.82 21.98 -15.64
C GLU A 39 -25.30 22.16 -15.81
N PRO A 40 -24.85 23.00 -16.76
CA PRO A 40 -23.43 23.07 -17.17
C PRO A 40 -22.46 23.60 -16.09
N GLU A 41 -22.92 24.36 -15.10
CA GLU A 41 -22.07 24.93 -14.04
C GLU A 41 -21.66 23.90 -12.97
N GLU A 42 -22.60 23.06 -12.50
CA GLU A 42 -22.33 22.00 -11.51
C GLU A 42 -21.48 20.86 -12.10
N LEU A 43 -21.57 20.65 -13.43
CA LEU A 43 -20.79 19.67 -14.16
C LEU A 43 -19.29 19.99 -14.13
N GLU A 44 -18.88 21.25 -14.10
CA GLU A 44 -17.45 21.61 -14.03
C GLU A 44 -16.87 21.38 -12.63
N MET A 45 -17.63 21.68 -11.57
CA MET A 45 -17.22 21.43 -10.19
C MET A 45 -17.19 19.93 -9.88
N LEU A 46 -18.19 19.17 -10.33
CA LEU A 46 -18.16 17.71 -10.28
C LEU A 46 -17.05 17.15 -11.16
N ARG A 47 -16.82 17.65 -12.37
CA ARG A 47 -15.72 17.16 -13.21
C ARG A 47 -14.38 17.37 -12.54
N ASN A 48 -14.11 18.54 -11.96
CA ASN A 48 -12.83 18.80 -11.28
C ASN A 48 -12.66 17.95 -10.02
N THR A 49 -13.71 17.79 -9.22
CA THR A 49 -13.68 16.96 -7.99
C THR A 49 -13.61 15.47 -8.32
N THR A 50 -14.44 15.00 -9.26
CA THR A 50 -14.53 13.59 -9.68
C THR A 50 -13.32 13.18 -10.51
N LEU A 51 -12.73 14.08 -11.29
CA LEU A 51 -11.43 13.86 -11.93
C LEU A 51 -10.35 13.71 -10.85
N GLY A 52 -10.38 14.57 -9.82
CA GLY A 52 -9.51 14.47 -8.66
C GLY A 52 -9.65 13.11 -7.95
N THR A 53 -10.86 12.68 -7.61
CA THR A 53 -11.09 11.40 -6.93
C THR A 53 -10.79 10.21 -7.82
N ARG A 54 -11.22 10.20 -9.09
CA ARG A 54 -10.93 9.11 -10.03
C ARG A 54 -9.44 8.94 -10.32
N VAL A 55 -8.69 10.04 -10.29
CA VAL A 55 -7.24 10.02 -10.42
C VAL A 55 -6.62 9.37 -9.19
N VAL A 56 -7.10 9.68 -7.98
CA VAL A 56 -6.64 9.08 -6.70
C VAL A 56 -7.10 7.62 -6.52
N GLU A 57 -8.25 7.25 -7.08
CA GLU A 57 -8.78 5.88 -7.09
C GLU A 57 -8.05 4.96 -8.07
N GLY A 58 -7.22 5.52 -8.96
CA GLY A 58 -6.39 4.71 -9.85
C GLY A 58 -5.41 3.85 -9.05
N CYS A 59 -5.31 2.56 -9.37
CA CYS A 59 -4.33 1.66 -8.75
C CYS A 59 -2.89 2.20 -8.84
N THR A 60 -2.57 2.88 -9.94
CA THR A 60 -1.26 3.49 -10.17
C THR A 60 -1.01 4.68 -9.25
N LEU A 61 -2.02 5.54 -9.04
CA LEU A 61 -1.85 6.70 -8.17
C LEU A 61 -1.88 6.32 -6.70
N ARG A 62 -2.77 5.40 -6.28
CA ARG A 62 -2.78 4.86 -4.91
C ARG A 62 -1.43 4.22 -4.59
N ALA A 63 -0.88 3.43 -5.50
CA ALA A 63 0.45 2.84 -5.35
C ALA A 63 1.58 3.89 -5.35
N ALA A 64 1.46 4.96 -6.15
CA ALA A 64 2.45 6.04 -6.13
C ALA A 64 2.42 6.82 -4.82
N ILE A 65 1.23 7.18 -4.32
CA ILE A 65 1.06 7.89 -3.06
C ILE A 65 1.57 7.03 -1.89
N SER A 66 1.23 5.74 -1.85
CA SER A 66 1.74 4.82 -0.83
C SER A 66 3.26 4.63 -0.95
N GLY A 67 3.79 4.59 -2.16
CA GLY A 67 5.22 4.53 -2.43
C GLY A 67 5.98 5.76 -1.93
N VAL A 68 5.45 6.96 -2.19
CA VAL A 68 6.01 8.22 -1.70
C VAL A 68 5.91 8.30 -0.17
N GLY A 69 4.78 7.90 0.41
CA GLY A 69 4.60 7.83 1.86
C GLY A 69 5.60 6.88 2.51
N GLY A 70 5.76 5.68 1.95
CA GLY A 70 6.77 4.70 2.40
C GLY A 70 8.20 5.20 2.23
N ALA A 71 8.50 5.88 1.13
CA ALA A 71 9.81 6.48 0.90
C ALA A 71 10.17 7.53 1.97
N GLY A 72 9.21 8.38 2.34
CA GLY A 72 9.36 9.39 3.39
C GLY A 72 9.61 8.77 4.76
N LEU A 73 8.80 7.78 5.15
CA LEU A 73 9.02 7.03 6.39
C LEU A 73 10.39 6.31 6.39
N GLY A 74 10.79 5.75 5.25
CA GLY A 74 12.08 5.08 5.10
C GLY A 74 13.29 6.02 5.18
N LEU A 75 13.16 7.28 4.75
CA LEU A 75 14.21 8.29 4.94
C LEU A 75 14.41 8.61 6.43
N LEU A 76 13.31 8.83 7.16
CA LEU A 76 13.35 9.12 8.59
C LEU A 76 13.92 7.93 9.38
N MET A 77 13.41 6.73 9.10
CA MET A 77 13.87 5.50 9.75
C MET A 77 15.33 5.21 9.42
N GLY A 78 15.75 5.39 8.16
CA GLY A 78 17.12 5.16 7.72
C GLY A 78 18.12 6.12 8.35
N GLY A 79 17.74 7.39 8.51
CA GLY A 79 18.56 8.39 9.18
C GLY A 79 18.74 8.07 10.66
N PHE A 80 17.64 7.74 11.34
CA PHE A 80 17.68 7.38 12.77
C PHE A 80 18.52 6.12 13.02
N LEU A 81 18.35 5.07 12.22
CA LEU A 81 19.14 3.84 12.36
C LEU A 81 20.63 4.07 12.13
N HIS A 82 21.01 4.95 11.21
CA HIS A 82 22.42 5.28 10.99
C HIS A 82 23.02 6.03 12.18
N THR A 83 22.26 6.89 12.85
CA THR A 83 22.73 7.58 14.06
C THR A 83 22.89 6.66 15.27
N MET A 84 22.18 5.54 15.30
CA MET A 84 22.27 4.53 16.36
C MET A 84 23.34 3.46 16.10
N GLN A 85 23.95 3.45 14.90
CA GLN A 85 25.03 2.53 14.60
C GLN A 85 26.32 3.02 15.26
N PRO A 86 27.10 2.13 15.91
CA PRO A 86 28.41 2.50 16.41
C PRO A 86 29.26 3.03 15.25
N PRO A 87 30.05 4.10 15.46
CA PRO A 87 30.86 4.68 14.40
C PRO A 87 31.74 3.60 13.77
N PRO A 88 31.85 3.55 12.42
CA PRO A 88 32.76 2.62 11.77
C PRO A 88 34.19 2.84 12.28
N ASN A 89 35.00 1.78 12.33
CA ASN A 89 36.39 1.84 12.78
C ASN A 89 37.08 3.05 12.16
N ILE A 90 37.48 4.00 13.02
CA ILE A 90 38.17 5.21 12.62
C ILE A 90 39.55 4.84 12.09
N ASP A 91 39.71 4.86 10.77
CA ASP A 91 41.04 4.79 10.17
C ASP A 91 41.82 6.04 10.58
N THR A 92 42.78 5.87 11.49
CA THR A 92 43.67 6.92 12.00
C THR A 92 44.62 7.49 10.94
N SER A 93 44.58 6.97 9.71
CA SER A 93 45.33 7.46 8.55
C SER A 93 44.63 8.58 7.77
N LEU A 94 43.35 8.87 8.07
CA LEU A 94 42.53 9.85 7.34
C LEU A 94 42.23 11.07 8.22
N SER A 95 42.15 12.25 7.60
CA SER A 95 41.84 13.51 8.29
C SER A 95 40.44 13.50 8.88
N THR A 96 40.21 14.19 10.00
CA THR A 96 38.90 14.32 10.66
C THR A 96 37.81 14.83 9.69
N MET A 97 38.18 15.68 8.73
CA MET A 97 37.26 16.16 7.69
C MET A 97 36.85 15.06 6.70
N GLU A 98 37.75 14.14 6.38
CA GLU A 98 37.48 13.01 5.47
C GLU A 98 36.57 11.98 6.16
N GLN A 99 36.76 11.74 7.46
CA GLN A 99 35.89 10.87 8.25
C GLN A 99 34.46 11.42 8.36
N ILE A 100 34.31 12.73 8.56
CA ILE A 100 32.99 13.39 8.56
C ILE A 100 32.33 13.28 7.18
N ARG A 101 33.10 13.50 6.10
CA ARG A 101 32.60 13.37 4.73
C ARG A 101 32.15 11.95 4.42
N GLN A 102 32.89 10.95 4.88
CA GLN A 102 32.57 9.54 4.70
C GLN A 102 31.32 9.15 5.50
N SER A 103 31.19 9.63 6.73
CA SER A 103 30.01 9.42 7.57
C SER A 103 28.76 10.04 6.95
N TYR A 104 28.85 11.28 6.43
CA TYR A 104 27.73 11.93 5.75
C TYR A 104 27.32 11.18 4.47
N LYS A 105 28.29 10.68 3.71
CA LYS A 105 28.04 9.83 2.52
C LYS A 105 27.37 8.51 2.92
N GLY A 106 27.82 7.88 4.01
CA GLY A 106 27.22 6.67 4.58
C GLY A 106 25.78 6.88 5.05
N PHE A 107 25.51 8.00 5.73
CA PHE A 107 24.17 8.41 6.14
C PHE A 107 23.23 8.54 4.94
N GLY A 108 23.65 9.28 3.90
CA GLY A 108 22.84 9.43 2.69
C GLY A 108 22.55 8.09 2.00
N GLN A 109 23.55 7.21 1.92
CA GLN A 109 23.36 5.86 1.36
C GLN A 109 22.41 5.00 2.19
N ALA A 110 22.48 5.07 3.52
CA ALA A 110 21.60 4.35 4.43
C ALA A 110 20.14 4.83 4.26
N CYS A 111 19.91 6.14 4.27
CA CYS A 111 18.60 6.76 4.03
C CYS A 111 18.01 6.33 2.69
N VAL A 112 18.78 6.44 1.60
CA VAL A 112 18.32 6.07 0.24
C VAL A 112 18.02 4.58 0.14
N ARG A 113 18.87 3.71 0.71
CA ARG A 113 18.65 2.26 0.71
C ARG A 113 17.36 1.91 1.45
N MET A 114 17.15 2.51 2.62
CA MET A 114 15.97 2.24 3.44
C MET A 114 14.69 2.77 2.76
N SER A 115 14.74 4.00 2.26
CA SER A 115 13.65 4.63 1.49
C SER A 115 13.23 3.79 0.29
N ARG A 116 14.17 3.27 -0.50
CA ARG A 116 13.87 2.38 -1.65
C ARG A 116 13.17 1.10 -1.24
N ASN A 117 13.53 0.52 -0.10
CA ASN A 117 12.89 -0.70 0.39
C ASN A 117 11.45 -0.44 0.84
N PHE A 118 11.21 0.60 1.64
CA PHE A 118 9.86 0.96 2.08
C PHE A 118 8.97 1.45 0.94
N ALA A 119 9.52 2.17 -0.04
CA ALA A 119 8.81 2.56 -1.25
C ALA A 119 8.31 1.32 -2.02
N LYS A 120 9.18 0.31 -2.20
CA LYS A 120 8.79 -0.96 -2.84
C LYS A 120 7.67 -1.66 -2.08
N VAL A 121 7.77 -1.76 -0.75
CA VAL A 121 6.73 -2.36 0.08
C VAL A 121 5.40 -1.62 -0.11
N GLY A 122 5.40 -0.29 -0.03
CA GLY A 122 4.20 0.53 -0.18
C GLY A 122 3.55 0.41 -1.56
N VAL A 123 4.35 0.42 -2.64
CA VAL A 123 3.85 0.26 -4.02
C VAL A 123 3.24 -1.12 -4.23
N VAL A 124 3.93 -2.19 -3.79
CA VAL A 124 3.46 -3.57 -3.98
C VAL A 124 2.19 -3.80 -3.16
N PHE A 125 2.16 -3.37 -1.89
CA PHE A 125 0.99 -3.51 -1.03
C PHE A 125 -0.26 -2.85 -1.63
N ALA A 126 -0.17 -1.56 -1.98
CA ALA A 126 -1.29 -0.83 -2.56
C ALA A 126 -1.70 -1.36 -3.95
N GLY A 127 -0.74 -1.84 -4.74
CA GLY A 127 -1.01 -2.47 -6.04
C GLY A 127 -1.76 -3.79 -5.92
N VAL A 128 -1.35 -4.65 -4.97
CA VAL A 128 -2.00 -5.94 -4.71
C VAL A 128 -3.38 -5.73 -4.10
N GLU A 129 -3.55 -4.79 -3.16
CA GLU A 129 -4.87 -4.42 -2.66
C GLU A 129 -5.79 -3.96 -3.79
N CYS A 130 -5.35 -3.03 -4.63
CA CYS A 130 -6.18 -2.54 -5.73
C CYS A 130 -6.52 -3.63 -6.75
N PHE A 131 -5.64 -4.60 -6.95
CA PHE A 131 -5.92 -5.76 -7.80
C PHE A 131 -7.05 -6.63 -7.23
N PHE A 132 -6.98 -6.98 -5.93
CA PHE A 132 -8.02 -7.77 -5.27
C PHE A 132 -9.34 -7.00 -5.11
N GLU A 133 -9.29 -5.70 -4.82
CA GLU A 133 -10.46 -4.83 -4.79
C GLU A 133 -11.14 -4.77 -6.16
N ARG A 134 -10.38 -4.74 -7.27
CA ARG A 134 -10.94 -4.76 -8.62
C ARG A 134 -11.56 -6.09 -9.01
N GLU A 135 -10.96 -7.19 -8.60
CA GLU A 135 -11.47 -8.53 -8.92
C GLU A 135 -12.79 -8.83 -8.19
N ARG A 136 -12.91 -8.39 -6.93
CA ARG A 136 -14.09 -8.67 -6.09
C ARG A 136 -15.06 -7.51 -5.94
N ALA A 137 -14.71 -6.32 -6.43
CA ALA A 137 -15.47 -5.06 -6.26
C ALA A 137 -15.82 -4.74 -4.79
N CYS A 138 -14.96 -5.17 -3.85
CA CYS A 138 -15.25 -5.19 -2.42
C CYS A 138 -14.00 -5.04 -1.54
N ARG A 139 -14.13 -4.26 -0.46
CA ARG A 139 -13.08 -4.02 0.53
C ARG A 139 -13.49 -4.56 1.90
N ASP A 140 -13.03 -5.78 2.20
CA ASP A 140 -13.29 -6.45 3.47
C ASP A 140 -11.99 -6.99 4.11
N LEU A 141 -12.06 -7.27 5.41
CA LEU A 141 -11.01 -7.91 6.19
C LEU A 141 -10.34 -9.14 5.54
N PRO A 142 -11.07 -10.15 4.99
CA PRO A 142 -10.43 -11.29 4.33
C PRO A 142 -9.67 -10.89 3.06
N ASN A 143 -10.13 -9.88 2.31
CA ASN A 143 -9.41 -9.38 1.14
C ASN A 143 -8.13 -8.66 1.56
N ALA A 144 -8.16 -7.91 2.67
CA ALA A 144 -6.99 -7.25 3.26
C ALA A 144 -5.95 -8.24 3.80
N ILE A 145 -6.40 -9.33 4.46
CA ILE A 145 -5.50 -10.39 4.94
C ILE A 145 -4.87 -11.15 3.76
N LEU A 146 -5.65 -11.45 2.72
CA LEU A 146 -5.17 -12.15 1.54
C LEU A 146 -4.18 -11.29 0.74
N SER A 147 -4.50 -10.01 0.51
CA SER A 147 -3.61 -9.07 -0.17
C SER A 147 -2.31 -8.88 0.62
N GLY A 148 -2.39 -8.82 1.96
CA GLY A 148 -1.24 -8.81 2.86
C GLY A 148 -0.37 -10.06 2.70
N CYS A 149 -0.96 -11.26 2.74
CA CYS A 149 -0.23 -12.50 2.53
C CYS A 149 0.48 -12.55 1.16
N VAL A 150 -0.23 -12.19 0.08
CA VAL A 150 0.33 -12.16 -1.28
C VAL A 150 1.47 -11.15 -1.36
N THR A 151 1.29 -9.95 -0.82
CA THR A 151 2.34 -8.92 -0.77
C THR A 151 3.57 -9.42 0.00
N GLY A 152 3.38 -10.00 1.19
CA GLY A 152 4.46 -10.53 2.01
C GLY A 152 5.20 -11.70 1.34
N GLY A 153 4.47 -12.58 0.67
CA GLY A 153 5.04 -13.67 -0.11
C GLY A 153 5.83 -13.17 -1.32
N VAL A 154 5.30 -12.19 -2.05
CA VAL A 154 5.98 -11.58 -3.21
C VAL A 154 7.23 -10.83 -2.78
N LEU A 155 7.23 -10.12 -1.65
CA LEU A 155 8.42 -9.42 -1.17
C LEU A 155 9.50 -10.37 -0.64
N ALA A 156 9.10 -11.49 -0.05
CA ALA A 156 10.00 -12.50 0.50
C ALA A 156 10.41 -13.60 -0.51
N PHE A 157 10.11 -13.42 -1.80
CA PHE A 157 10.40 -14.43 -2.85
C PHE A 157 11.88 -14.85 -2.89
N GLN A 158 12.79 -13.92 -2.60
CA GLN A 158 14.24 -14.19 -2.58
C GLN A 158 14.68 -15.01 -1.35
N GLY A 159 13.85 -15.09 -0.32
CA GLY A 159 14.11 -15.86 0.90
C GLY A 159 13.75 -17.34 0.81
N GLY A 160 13.34 -17.81 -0.37
CA GLY A 160 12.86 -19.19 -0.58
C GLY A 160 11.47 -19.44 0.00
N PRO A 161 10.96 -20.69 -0.06
CA PRO A 161 9.58 -21.02 0.33
C PRO A 161 9.31 -20.77 1.81
N THR A 162 10.30 -20.97 2.68
CA THR A 162 10.20 -20.68 4.12
C THR A 162 10.14 -19.18 4.39
N GLY A 163 10.92 -18.37 3.67
CA GLY A 163 10.86 -16.91 3.72
C GLY A 163 9.50 -16.38 3.23
N MET A 164 8.97 -16.94 2.14
CA MET A 164 7.64 -16.60 1.62
C MET A 164 6.52 -16.92 2.61
N ALA A 165 6.57 -18.09 3.27
CA ALA A 165 5.57 -18.46 4.27
C ALA A 165 5.60 -17.52 5.47
N LEU A 166 6.80 -17.17 5.96
CA LEU A 166 6.97 -16.22 7.07
C LEU A 166 6.54 -14.80 6.68
N GLY A 167 6.88 -14.37 5.45
CA GLY A 167 6.44 -13.09 4.90
C GLY A 167 4.92 -13.00 4.76
N CYS A 168 4.28 -14.04 4.21
CA CYS A 168 2.83 -14.12 4.14
C CYS A 168 2.19 -14.05 5.53
N ALA A 169 2.65 -14.87 6.49
CA ALA A 169 2.09 -14.90 7.84
C ALA A 169 2.23 -13.55 8.56
N GLY A 170 3.40 -12.90 8.44
CA GLY A 170 3.66 -11.60 9.07
C GLY A 170 2.78 -10.48 8.49
N PHE A 171 2.74 -10.34 7.15
CA PHE A 171 1.93 -9.31 6.52
C PHE A 171 0.43 -9.58 6.63
N ALA A 172 -0.01 -10.85 6.59
CA ALA A 172 -1.40 -11.22 6.84
C ALA A 172 -1.85 -10.83 8.26
N ALA A 173 -1.02 -11.10 9.26
CA ALA A 173 -1.29 -10.73 10.64
C ALA A 173 -1.33 -9.20 10.81
N PHE A 174 -0.37 -8.48 10.22
CA PHE A 174 -0.32 -7.02 10.28
C PHE A 174 -1.56 -6.38 9.64
N SER A 175 -1.94 -6.81 8.44
CA SER A 175 -3.15 -6.32 7.75
C SER A 175 -4.42 -6.62 8.54
N GLY A 176 -4.54 -7.82 9.11
CA GLY A 176 -5.68 -8.17 9.95
C GLY A 176 -5.80 -7.30 11.20
N VAL A 177 -4.68 -7.01 11.87
CA VAL A 177 -4.66 -6.13 13.04
C VAL A 177 -5.05 -4.71 12.67
N ILE A 178 -4.44 -4.14 11.62
CA ILE A 178 -4.72 -2.75 11.20
C ILE A 178 -6.19 -2.56 10.83
N GLU A 179 -6.79 -3.50 10.08
CA GLU A 179 -8.20 -3.40 9.72
C GLU A 179 -9.09 -3.49 10.98
N THR A 180 -8.79 -4.39 11.93
CA THR A 180 -9.55 -4.45 13.19
C THR A 180 -9.40 -3.21 14.08
N LEU A 181 -8.28 -2.49 13.95
CA LEU A 181 -8.07 -1.21 14.65
C LEU A 181 -8.81 -0.06 13.96
N MET A 182 -8.96 -0.08 12.64
CA MET A 182 -9.72 0.94 11.89
C MET A 182 -11.23 0.74 11.96
N ASP A 183 -11.70 -0.50 12.20
CA ASP A 183 -13.11 -0.85 12.40
C ASP A 183 -13.65 -0.54 13.81
N HIS A 184 -12.84 0.08 14.70
CA HIS A 184 -13.24 0.59 16.02
C HIS A 184 -13.29 2.12 16.02
#